data_AF-A0AAV6XJW3-F1
#
_entry.id   AF-A0AAV6XJW3-F1
#
_cell.length_a   1.000
_cell.length_b   1.000
_cell.length_c   1.000
_cell.angle_alpha   90.00
_cell.angle_beta   90.00
_cell.angle_gamma   90.00
#
_symmetry.space_group_name_H-M   'P 1'
#
loop_
_entity.id
_entity.type
_entity.pdbx_description
1 polymer ?
#
loop_
_entity_poly.entity_id
_entity_poly.type
_entity_poly.pdbx_seq_one_letter_code
_entity_poly.pdbx_strand_id
1 'polypeptide(L)'
;MQHDEVIWQVIRHNHCSFMAKIETGIFCRNPYNVTGICNRSSCPLANSRYATIRDQDGVFYLYMKTIERAHMPNKLWERVKLPRNYEKALEIIDKHLTYWPKLLVHKTKQRLTKMTQMRIRMRKLALKTREKLMTVPTKQKKREARREEKAEKAAVLEKSIEKELLERLKKGVYGDIYNYPVDKYNEILDKEVGKTAVSEDEEEEAEIEYVEGYEELEEEDDIEDFGGFSLNEDDDNVGMDDDDDDDEENVFVDRKRGRKGSARNLEKEEPNAKSKKKVKVHVELEDRKDGGEKQKELVNRIIRRWRLFRLLKQMPFDVVNDPGNGLERVILSEPGGSSLEVLLSGGRIVSWKNDRGEELLFSGGKTTGRSPAAVSGGISVCFPQVNNLGKFGQHEYASNRLWSLENNNRLDQASNGSHLSINLVLKPSEKDLKTWPCRFELQLHISLSQGKLTLTPSVKNTGDKSFLFRFSICNYLSVSDINEVRIEGLETLEYLDNASYQKRFTEQADALTFDGEVNRTYLSTPPKIAIIDHEKRRTFELHKQGLPDAVVWNPWNKPSKSFPYLGEDYKTMLSVDSAVVEKPILLKPSQVWRGFQEIATVSSSYCSGQLDPRKVLQNIS
;
A
#
# COMPACT_ATOMS: atom_id res chain seq x y z
N MET A 1 -31.99 28.63 41.02
CA MET A 1 -32.39 27.22 40.89
C MET A 1 -32.54 26.89 39.42
N GLN A 2 -31.91 25.82 38.94
CA GLN A 2 -32.06 25.38 37.56
C GLN A 2 -33.42 24.69 37.39
N HIS A 3 -34.28 25.22 36.52
CA HIS A 3 -35.61 24.65 36.27
C HIS A 3 -35.62 23.95 34.90
N ASP A 4 -35.49 22.62 34.93
CA ASP A 4 -35.35 21.79 33.73
C ASP A 4 -36.51 21.98 32.73
N GLU A 5 -37.72 22.28 33.22
CA GLU A 5 -38.90 22.50 32.37
C GLU A 5 -38.82 23.79 31.56
N VAL A 6 -38.37 24.88 32.19
CA VAL A 6 -38.23 26.18 31.53
C VAL A 6 -37.12 26.10 30.49
N ILE A 7 -36.01 25.42 30.82
CA ILE A 7 -34.91 25.20 29.89
C ILE A 7 -35.36 24.39 28.68
N TRP A 8 -36.17 23.34 28.89
CA TRP A 8 -36.70 22.57 27.77
C TRP A 8 -37.61 23.40 26.86
N GLN A 9 -38.54 24.18 27.44
CA GLN A 9 -39.44 25.03 26.65
C GLN A 9 -38.66 26.04 25.82
N VAL A 10 -37.65 26.71 26.41
CA VAL A 10 -36.80 27.67 25.70
C VAL A 10 -36.02 26.98 24.56
N ILE A 11 -35.41 25.81 24.81
CA ILE A 11 -34.62 25.09 23.80
C ILE A 11 -35.51 24.54 22.67
N ARG A 12 -36.72 24.08 22.99
CA ARG A 12 -37.65 23.48 22.01
C ARG A 12 -38.32 24.52 21.12
N HIS A 13 -38.70 25.67 21.68
CA HIS A 13 -39.47 26.69 20.95
C HIS A 13 -38.61 27.72 20.21
N ASN A 14 -37.41 28.03 20.70
CA ASN A 14 -36.54 29.00 20.02
C ASN A 14 -35.65 28.31 18.98
N HIS A 15 -34.50 27.78 19.42
CA HIS A 15 -33.54 27.14 18.52
C HIS A 15 -32.61 26.21 19.29
N CYS A 16 -32.39 25.00 18.76
CA CYS A 16 -31.44 24.03 19.28
C CYS A 16 -30.53 23.55 18.13
N SER A 17 -29.24 23.86 18.21
CA SER A 17 -28.25 23.50 17.17
C SER A 17 -28.08 21.99 16.98
N PHE A 18 -28.43 21.20 18.00
CA PHE A 18 -28.31 19.74 17.97
C PHE A 18 -29.58 19.03 17.49
N MET A 19 -30.70 19.74 17.33
CA MET A 19 -31.96 19.15 16.90
C MET A 19 -31.98 18.99 15.38
N ALA A 20 -32.30 17.79 14.90
CA ALA A 20 -32.50 17.50 13.49
C ALA A 20 -33.90 16.92 13.28
N LYS A 21 -34.70 17.53 12.41
CA LYS A 21 -36.00 17.01 11.99
C LYS A 21 -35.81 16.17 10.74
N ILE A 22 -36.23 14.91 10.79
CA ILE A 22 -36.24 13.96 9.67
C ILE A 22 -37.69 13.45 9.52
N GLU A 23 -38.06 12.89 8.37
CA GLU A 23 -39.39 12.32 8.10
C GLU A 23 -39.84 11.31 9.16
N THR A 24 -38.91 10.52 9.71
CA THR A 24 -39.18 9.50 10.74
C THR A 24 -39.28 10.04 12.16
N GLY A 25 -38.94 11.32 12.40
CA GLY A 25 -39.05 11.94 13.73
C GLY A 25 -37.97 12.99 14.06
N ILE A 26 -37.96 13.44 15.32
CA ILE A 26 -37.04 14.47 15.81
C ILE A 26 -35.85 13.82 16.52
N PHE A 27 -34.66 13.97 15.94
CA PHE A 27 -33.41 13.41 16.43
C PHE A 27 -32.50 14.47 17.07
N CYS A 28 -31.62 14.01 17.95
CA CYS A 28 -30.63 14.84 18.63
C CYS A 28 -29.21 14.38 18.25
N ARG A 29 -28.44 15.27 17.63
CA ARG A 29 -27.03 15.05 17.24
C ARG A 29 -26.05 15.22 18.41
N ASN A 30 -26.53 15.58 19.61
CA ASN A 30 -25.66 15.79 20.75
C ASN A 30 -25.01 14.46 21.19
N PRO A 31 -23.67 14.37 21.29
CA PRO A 31 -22.98 13.14 21.68
C PRO A 31 -23.36 12.64 23.08
N TYR A 32 -23.83 13.55 23.95
CA TYR A 32 -24.30 13.25 25.29
C TYR A 32 -25.79 12.86 25.35
N ASN A 33 -26.50 12.64 24.25
CA ASN A 33 -27.88 12.12 24.33
C ASN A 33 -27.85 10.59 24.45
N VAL A 34 -28.58 10.00 25.42
CA VAL A 34 -28.60 8.54 25.65
C VAL A 34 -29.30 7.76 24.55
N THR A 35 -30.43 8.27 24.04
CA THR A 35 -31.33 7.55 23.11
C THR A 35 -31.17 7.98 21.66
N GLY A 36 -30.60 9.16 21.41
CA GLY A 36 -30.54 9.80 20.09
C GLY A 36 -31.83 10.51 19.68
N ILE A 37 -32.91 10.37 20.46
CA ILE A 37 -34.21 11.01 20.20
C ILE A 37 -34.27 12.34 20.95
N CYS A 38 -34.85 13.36 20.31
CA CYS A 38 -34.98 14.69 20.88
C CYS A 38 -36.29 14.87 21.68
N ASN A 39 -36.35 14.25 22.87
CA ASN A 39 -37.49 14.34 23.79
C ASN A 39 -37.11 15.01 25.12
N ARG A 40 -38.11 15.53 25.86
CA ARG A 40 -37.95 16.17 27.17
C ARG A 40 -37.12 15.34 28.15
N SER A 41 -37.40 14.04 28.23
CA SER A 41 -36.74 13.08 29.11
C SER A 41 -35.33 12.70 28.64
N SER A 42 -35.06 12.82 27.34
CA SER A 42 -33.80 12.39 26.72
C SER A 42 -32.82 13.54 26.46
N CYS A 43 -33.21 14.79 26.70
CA CYS A 43 -32.35 15.94 26.42
C CYS A 43 -31.26 16.12 27.50
N PRO A 44 -29.95 16.06 27.16
CA PRO A 44 -28.86 16.26 28.12
C PRO A 44 -28.67 17.72 28.55
N LEU A 45 -29.12 18.67 27.73
CA LEU A 45 -29.01 20.11 28.00
C LEU A 45 -30.07 20.55 29.01
N ALA A 46 -31.31 20.13 28.80
CA ALA A 46 -32.44 20.51 29.66
C ALA A 46 -32.40 19.83 31.03
N ASN A 47 -32.03 18.56 31.10
CA ASN A 47 -32.03 17.83 32.38
C ASN A 47 -30.77 18.14 33.20
N SER A 48 -30.95 18.63 34.42
CA SER A 48 -29.86 18.87 35.38
C SER A 48 -29.33 17.57 35.98
N ARG A 49 -30.20 16.57 36.14
CA ARG A 49 -29.83 15.21 36.56
C ARG A 49 -29.84 14.27 35.36
N TYR A 50 -28.66 13.89 34.87
CA TYR A 50 -28.53 13.10 33.64
C TYR A 50 -27.31 12.17 33.68
N ALA A 51 -27.33 11.08 32.91
CA ALA A 51 -26.23 10.13 32.85
C ALA A 51 -26.16 9.49 31.47
N THR A 52 -24.96 9.36 30.90
CA THR A 52 -24.73 8.81 29.56
C THR A 52 -23.44 8.00 29.48
N ILE A 53 -23.30 7.19 28.44
CA ILE A 53 -22.07 6.47 28.14
C ILE A 53 -21.46 7.04 26.87
N ARG A 54 -20.14 7.25 26.90
CA ARG A 54 -19.37 7.75 25.78
C ARG A 54 -18.09 6.94 25.60
N ASP A 55 -17.68 6.84 24.34
CA ASP A 55 -16.40 6.29 23.92
C ASP A 55 -15.34 7.41 23.88
N GLN A 56 -14.19 7.18 24.51
CA GLN A 56 -12.97 7.95 24.32
C GLN A 56 -11.80 6.98 24.20
N ASP A 57 -11.06 7.02 23.09
CA ASP A 57 -9.82 6.27 22.85
C ASP A 57 -9.95 4.76 23.11
N GLY A 58 -11.06 4.15 22.69
CA GLY A 58 -11.25 2.71 22.86
C GLY A 58 -11.66 2.28 24.28
N VAL A 59 -12.05 3.23 25.14
CA VAL A 59 -12.55 2.99 26.51
C VAL A 59 -13.91 3.64 26.73
N PHE A 60 -14.83 2.92 27.38
CA PHE A 60 -16.13 3.47 27.77
C PHE A 60 -16.04 4.22 29.09
N TYR A 61 -16.66 5.39 29.13
CA TYR A 61 -16.80 6.20 30.33
C TYR A 61 -18.28 6.47 30.61
N LEU A 62 -18.67 6.33 31.87
CA LEU A 62 -19.96 6.77 32.38
C LEU A 62 -19.85 8.25 32.74
N TYR A 63 -20.59 9.09 32.03
CA TYR A 63 -20.72 10.52 32.26
C TYR A 63 -21.96 10.80 33.11
N MET A 64 -21.80 11.49 34.23
CA MET A 64 -22.89 11.82 35.16
C MET A 64 -22.96 13.33 35.38
N LYS A 65 -24.19 13.84 35.39
CA LYS A 65 -24.53 15.23 35.66
C LYS A 65 -25.38 15.27 36.92
N THR A 66 -24.95 16.05 37.91
CA THR A 66 -25.66 16.25 39.19
C THR A 66 -26.16 17.68 39.29
N ILE A 67 -27.27 17.86 40.02
CA ILE A 67 -27.96 19.14 40.18
C ILE A 67 -27.03 20.18 40.83
N GLU A 68 -26.21 19.75 41.79
CA GLU A 68 -25.27 20.61 42.51
C GLU A 68 -24.25 21.27 41.59
N ARG A 69 -23.78 20.60 40.53
CA ARG A 69 -22.75 21.11 39.62
C ARG A 69 -23.31 21.90 38.45
N ALA A 70 -24.63 22.04 38.38
CA ALA A 70 -25.30 22.63 37.21
C ALA A 70 -24.97 24.13 37.02
N HIS A 71 -24.58 24.82 38.10
CA HIS A 71 -24.09 26.20 38.08
C HIS A 71 -22.61 26.35 37.64
N MET A 72 -21.87 25.24 37.45
CA MET A 72 -20.46 25.24 37.04
C MET A 72 -20.28 24.55 35.68
N PRO A 73 -20.36 25.27 34.53
CA PRO A 73 -20.30 24.67 33.20
C PRO A 73 -19.03 23.84 32.93
N ASN A 74 -17.88 24.28 33.44
CA ASN A 74 -16.60 23.58 33.27
C ASN A 74 -16.51 22.26 34.05
N LYS A 75 -17.31 22.10 35.10
CA LYS A 75 -17.34 20.89 35.96
C LYS A 75 -18.69 20.19 35.90
N LEU A 76 -19.46 20.43 34.82
CA LEU A 76 -20.82 19.94 34.68
C LEU A 76 -20.92 18.41 34.68
N TRP A 77 -19.90 17.75 34.14
CA TRP A 77 -19.86 16.30 33.99
C TRP A 77 -18.77 15.65 34.84
N GLU A 78 -19.16 14.63 35.60
CA GLU A 78 -18.24 13.66 36.18
C GLU A 78 -18.09 12.48 35.23
N ARG A 79 -16.87 11.92 35.10
CA ARG A 79 -16.64 10.72 34.30
C ARG A 79 -16.05 9.60 35.15
N VAL A 80 -16.64 8.43 35.05
CA VAL A 80 -16.15 7.19 35.67
C VAL A 80 -15.74 6.23 34.57
N LYS A 81 -14.54 5.66 34.67
CA LYS A 81 -14.02 4.71 33.67
C LYS A 81 -14.70 3.35 33.85
N LEU A 82 -15.28 2.82 32.77
CA LEU A 82 -15.87 1.48 32.78
C LEU A 82 -14.83 0.43 32.34
N PRO A 83 -14.80 -0.75 32.99
CA PRO A 83 -13.92 -1.85 32.62
C PRO A 83 -14.32 -2.46 31.27
N ARG A 84 -13.39 -3.20 30.65
CA ARG A 84 -13.64 -3.92 29.38
C ARG A 84 -14.59 -5.10 29.54
N ASN A 85 -14.72 -5.66 30.74
CA ASN A 85 -15.70 -6.71 31.03
C ASN A 85 -17.08 -6.05 31.18
N TYR A 86 -18.05 -6.52 30.37
CA TYR A 86 -19.40 -5.99 30.29
C TYR A 86 -20.18 -6.15 31.61
N GLU A 87 -20.08 -7.30 32.28
CA GLU A 87 -20.79 -7.56 33.55
C GLU A 87 -20.31 -6.61 34.65
N LYS A 88 -18.98 -6.49 34.81
CA LYS A 88 -18.38 -5.56 35.77
C LYS A 88 -18.73 -4.10 35.45
N ALA A 89 -18.88 -3.76 34.17
CA ALA A 89 -19.32 -2.42 33.78
C ALA A 89 -20.77 -2.15 34.16
N LEU A 90 -21.67 -3.14 34.02
CA LEU A 90 -23.07 -3.03 34.47
C LEU A 90 -23.16 -2.85 35.99
N GLU A 91 -22.39 -3.62 36.78
CA GLU A 91 -22.36 -3.47 38.24
C GLU A 91 -21.91 -2.07 38.67
N ILE A 92 -20.90 -1.50 38.00
CA ILE A 92 -20.41 -0.15 38.29
C ILE A 92 -21.48 0.89 37.94
N ILE A 93 -22.20 0.71 36.83
CA ILE A 93 -23.31 1.59 36.46
C ILE A 93 -24.41 1.53 37.52
N ASP A 94 -24.78 0.35 38.00
CA ASP A 94 -25.80 0.19 39.04
C ASP A 94 -25.41 0.82 40.37
N LYS A 95 -24.14 0.70 40.77
CA LYS A 95 -23.59 1.33 41.98
C LYS A 95 -23.58 2.86 41.90
N HIS A 96 -23.18 3.43 40.76
CA HIS A 96 -23.11 4.87 40.60
C HIS A 96 -24.47 5.52 40.33
N LEU A 97 -25.39 4.80 39.68
CA LEU A 97 -26.72 5.31 39.32
C LEU A 97 -27.84 4.85 40.26
N THR A 98 -27.54 4.34 41.45
CA THR A 98 -28.53 3.79 42.39
C THR A 98 -29.69 4.75 42.67
N TYR A 99 -29.40 6.06 42.78
CA TYR A 99 -30.41 7.05 43.10
C TYR A 99 -31.12 7.65 41.88
N TRP A 100 -30.72 7.33 40.64
CA TRP A 100 -31.22 7.95 39.41
C TRP A 100 -32.54 7.32 38.94
N PRO A 101 -33.32 8.00 38.07
CA PRO A 101 -34.55 7.43 37.52
C PRO A 101 -34.31 6.10 36.82
N LYS A 102 -35.10 5.07 37.15
CA LYS A 102 -34.95 3.70 36.60
C LYS A 102 -34.92 3.68 35.07
N LEU A 103 -35.76 4.50 34.43
CA LEU A 103 -35.80 4.62 32.97
C LEU A 103 -34.45 5.09 32.40
N LEU A 104 -33.81 6.07 33.03
CA LEU A 104 -32.51 6.60 32.60
C LEU A 104 -31.41 5.56 32.82
N VAL A 105 -31.43 4.83 33.95
CA VAL A 105 -30.48 3.73 34.21
C VAL A 105 -30.61 2.65 33.13
N HIS A 106 -31.84 2.23 32.83
CA HIS A 106 -32.11 1.24 31.79
C HIS A 106 -31.63 1.70 30.40
N LYS A 107 -31.96 2.94 30.00
CA LYS A 107 -31.48 3.50 28.72
C LYS A 107 -29.96 3.63 28.67
N THR A 108 -29.32 3.93 29.80
CA THR A 108 -27.86 4.01 29.90
C THR A 108 -27.22 2.63 29.71
N LYS A 109 -27.79 1.58 30.32
CA LYS A 109 -27.38 0.19 30.08
C LYS A 109 -27.58 -0.23 28.62
N GLN A 110 -28.75 0.03 28.04
CA GLN A 110 -29.02 -0.26 26.62
C GLN A 110 -27.99 0.42 25.69
N ARG A 111 -27.61 1.67 25.99
CA ARG A 111 -26.56 2.36 25.24
C ARG A 111 -25.20 1.67 25.36
N LEU A 112 -24.82 1.18 26.55
CA LEU A 112 -23.59 0.38 26.71
C LEU A 112 -23.62 -0.85 25.79
N THR A 113 -24.74 -1.57 25.78
CA THR A 113 -24.94 -2.78 24.97
C THR A 113 -24.77 -2.46 23.49
N LYS A 114 -25.50 -1.47 22.98
CA LYS A 114 -25.43 -1.05 21.56
C LYS A 114 -24.02 -0.60 21.17
N MET A 115 -23.35 0.18 22.02
CA MET A 115 -21.97 0.62 21.75
C MET A 115 -20.96 -0.55 21.77
N THR A 116 -21.16 -1.52 22.66
CA THR A 116 -20.32 -2.72 22.74
C THR A 116 -20.51 -3.62 21.51
N GLN A 117 -21.77 -3.84 21.09
CA GLN A 117 -22.11 -4.55 19.86
C GLN A 117 -21.54 -3.87 18.62
N MET A 118 -21.66 -2.53 18.53
CA MET A 118 -21.07 -1.75 17.44
C MET A 118 -19.57 -1.98 17.33
N ARG A 119 -18.85 -1.99 18.46
CA ARG A 119 -17.41 -2.28 18.47
C ARG A 119 -17.07 -3.71 18.02
N ILE A 120 -17.87 -4.69 18.43
CA ILE A 120 -17.70 -6.08 17.96
C ILE A 120 -17.90 -6.14 16.44
N ARG A 121 -18.93 -5.47 15.92
CA ARG A 121 -19.22 -5.39 14.47
C ARG A 121 -18.09 -4.71 13.70
N MET A 122 -17.54 -3.60 14.20
CA MET A 122 -16.42 -2.90 13.60
C MET A 122 -15.15 -3.76 13.52
N ARG A 123 -14.85 -4.54 14.58
CA ARG A 123 -13.74 -5.50 14.57
C ARG A 123 -13.96 -6.63 13.57
N LYS A 124 -15.17 -7.19 13.52
CA LYS A 124 -15.53 -8.23 12.54
C LYS A 124 -15.42 -7.69 11.10
N LEU A 125 -15.86 -6.46 10.85
CA LEU A 125 -15.79 -5.83 9.53
C LEU A 125 -14.35 -5.53 9.11
N ALA A 126 -13.49 -5.08 10.02
CA ALA A 126 -12.07 -4.85 9.74
C ALA A 126 -11.32 -6.16 9.43
N LEU A 127 -11.77 -7.29 10.00
CA LEU A 127 -11.21 -8.62 9.72
C LEU A 127 -11.73 -9.24 8.42
N LYS A 128 -12.90 -8.81 7.92
CA LYS A 128 -13.42 -9.29 6.63
C LYS A 128 -12.64 -8.62 5.49
N THR A 129 -11.88 -9.42 4.75
CA THR A 129 -11.27 -9.01 3.48
C THR A 129 -12.39 -8.72 2.48
N ARG A 130 -12.55 -7.47 2.06
CA ARG A 130 -13.50 -7.12 1.00
C ARG A 130 -12.96 -7.62 -0.32
N GLU A 131 -13.65 -8.59 -0.93
CA GLU A 131 -13.40 -8.99 -2.30
C GLU A 131 -13.68 -7.81 -3.21
N LYS A 132 -12.65 -7.38 -3.94
CA LYS A 132 -12.77 -6.26 -4.87
C LYS A 132 -13.49 -6.80 -6.11
N LEU A 133 -14.80 -6.58 -6.19
CA LEU A 133 -15.59 -6.84 -7.40
C LEU A 133 -15.00 -6.03 -8.56
N MET A 134 -14.19 -6.66 -9.39
CA MET A 134 -13.66 -6.07 -10.60
C MET A 134 -14.60 -6.40 -11.75
N THR A 135 -15.19 -5.36 -12.35
CA THR A 135 -16.01 -5.50 -13.54
C THR A 135 -15.11 -5.63 -14.76
N VAL A 136 -15.03 -6.83 -15.34
CA VAL A 136 -14.33 -7.03 -16.62
C VAL A 136 -15.26 -6.61 -17.76
N PRO A 137 -14.85 -5.73 -18.68
CA PRO A 137 -15.66 -5.35 -19.83
C PRO A 137 -16.02 -6.55 -20.71
N THR A 138 -17.31 -6.81 -20.92
CA THR A 138 -17.83 -7.94 -21.73
C THR A 138 -17.27 -7.98 -23.15
N LYS A 139 -16.91 -6.82 -23.71
CA LYS A 139 -16.29 -6.70 -25.03
C LYS A 139 -14.86 -7.25 -25.08
N GLN A 140 -14.10 -7.18 -23.99
CA GLN A 140 -12.75 -7.77 -23.90
C GLN A 140 -12.84 -9.30 -23.85
N LYS A 141 -13.71 -9.84 -23.00
CA LYS A 141 -13.95 -11.29 -22.91
C LYS A 141 -14.31 -11.92 -24.26
N LYS A 142 -15.21 -11.29 -25.02
CA LYS A 142 -15.57 -11.74 -26.38
C LYS A 142 -14.40 -11.67 -27.38
N ARG A 143 -13.45 -10.76 -27.17
CA ARG A 143 -12.29 -10.57 -28.07
C ARG A 143 -11.18 -11.56 -27.77
N GLU A 144 -10.97 -11.88 -26.49
CA GLU A 144 -10.03 -12.90 -26.02
C GLU A 144 -10.50 -14.29 -26.43
N ALA A 145 -11.78 -14.62 -26.22
CA ALA A 145 -12.36 -15.89 -26.68
C ALA A 145 -12.16 -16.14 -28.19
N ARG A 146 -12.34 -15.11 -29.02
CA ARG A 146 -12.07 -15.21 -30.47
C ARG A 146 -10.59 -15.37 -30.82
N ARG A 147 -9.67 -14.90 -29.96
CA ARG A 147 -8.22 -15.11 -30.16
C ARG A 147 -7.82 -16.50 -29.73
N GLU A 148 -8.39 -17.00 -28.64
CA GLU A 148 -8.20 -18.36 -28.14
C GLU A 148 -8.66 -19.38 -29.20
N GLU A 149 -9.86 -19.22 -29.75
CA GLU A 149 -10.37 -20.10 -30.82
C GLU A 149 -9.48 -20.10 -32.07
N LYS A 150 -8.89 -18.94 -32.41
CA LYS A 150 -7.94 -18.84 -33.54
C LYS A 150 -6.60 -19.49 -33.21
N ALA A 151 -6.11 -19.33 -31.98
CA ALA A 151 -4.87 -19.93 -31.52
C ALA A 151 -4.99 -21.46 -31.47
N GLU A 152 -6.14 -21.99 -31.04
CA GLU A 152 -6.43 -23.42 -31.04
C GLU A 152 -6.42 -24.00 -32.45
N LYS A 153 -7.13 -23.36 -33.41
CA LYS A 153 -7.11 -23.79 -34.82
C LYS A 153 -5.70 -23.75 -35.41
N ALA A 154 -4.89 -22.75 -35.06
CA ALA A 154 -3.50 -22.66 -35.51
C ALA A 154 -2.63 -23.77 -34.90
N ALA A 155 -2.78 -24.07 -33.61
CA ALA A 155 -2.05 -25.15 -32.93
C ALA A 155 -2.40 -26.53 -33.49
N VAL A 156 -3.67 -26.76 -33.82
CA VAL A 156 -4.11 -28.01 -34.50
C VAL A 156 -3.48 -28.12 -35.88
N LEU A 157 -3.41 -27.02 -36.64
CA LEU A 157 -2.78 -26.98 -37.96
C LEU A 157 -1.27 -27.24 -37.86
N GLU A 158 -0.57 -26.64 -36.89
CA GLU A 158 0.86 -26.89 -36.65
C GLU A 158 1.13 -28.36 -36.29
N LYS A 159 0.32 -28.97 -35.41
CA LYS A 159 0.42 -30.41 -35.10
C LYS A 159 0.17 -31.30 -36.32
N SER A 160 -0.75 -30.90 -37.21
CA SER A 160 -1.02 -31.62 -38.46
C SER A 160 0.19 -31.54 -39.41
N ILE A 161 0.78 -30.35 -39.56
CA ILE A 161 1.99 -30.14 -40.37
C ILE A 161 3.16 -30.95 -39.80
N GLU A 162 3.34 -30.96 -38.49
CA GLU A 162 4.38 -31.74 -37.81
C GLU A 162 4.25 -33.23 -38.12
N LYS A 163 3.03 -33.79 -38.00
CA LYS A 163 2.75 -35.19 -38.36
C LYS A 163 3.05 -35.48 -39.83
N GLU A 164 2.65 -34.62 -40.74
CA GLU A 164 2.92 -34.80 -42.17
C GLU A 164 4.42 -34.75 -42.49
N LEU A 165 5.17 -33.84 -41.85
CA LEU A 165 6.62 -33.73 -41.99
C LEU A 165 7.33 -34.98 -41.44
N LEU A 166 6.90 -35.49 -40.28
CA LEU A 166 7.42 -36.73 -39.71
C LEU A 166 7.16 -37.94 -40.62
N GLU A 167 5.97 -38.03 -41.23
CA GLU A 167 5.66 -39.09 -42.19
C GLU A 167 6.49 -39.00 -43.47
N ARG A 168 6.66 -37.80 -44.03
CA ARG A 168 7.52 -37.58 -45.21
C ARG A 168 8.97 -37.92 -44.92
N LEU A 169 9.43 -37.65 -43.70
CA LEU A 169 10.76 -37.99 -43.23
C LEU A 169 10.93 -39.52 -43.06
N LYS A 170 9.94 -40.21 -42.48
CA LYS A 170 9.92 -41.69 -42.38
C LYS A 170 9.89 -42.39 -43.74
N LYS A 171 9.20 -41.82 -44.74
CA LYS A 171 9.12 -42.36 -46.11
C LYS A 171 10.40 -42.14 -46.93
N GLY A 172 11.41 -41.45 -46.40
CA GLY A 172 12.72 -41.31 -47.05
C GLY A 172 12.70 -40.44 -48.31
N VAL A 173 11.74 -39.52 -48.45
CA VAL A 173 11.57 -38.65 -49.64
C VAL A 173 12.81 -37.76 -49.88
N TYR A 174 13.60 -37.49 -48.83
CA TYR A 174 14.83 -36.68 -48.88
C TYR A 174 16.11 -37.55 -48.83
N GLY A 175 16.15 -38.59 -49.66
CA GLY A 175 17.13 -39.69 -49.59
C GLY A 175 18.62 -39.35 -49.75
N ASP A 176 19.00 -38.16 -50.27
CA ASP A 176 20.40 -37.86 -50.63
C ASP A 176 21.01 -36.63 -49.92
N ILE A 177 20.29 -35.93 -49.05
CA ILE A 177 20.77 -34.64 -48.52
C ILE A 177 21.46 -34.78 -47.16
N TYR A 178 21.22 -35.88 -46.42
CA TYR A 178 21.73 -36.01 -45.07
C TYR A 178 22.37 -37.38 -44.80
N ASN A 179 23.68 -37.37 -44.55
CA ASN A 179 24.47 -38.52 -44.10
C ASN A 179 24.34 -38.67 -42.57
N TYR A 180 23.15 -39.03 -42.09
CA TYR A 180 22.93 -39.35 -40.68
C TYR A 180 22.79 -40.87 -40.48
N PRO A 181 23.30 -41.43 -39.37
CA PRO A 181 23.08 -42.84 -39.04
C PRO A 181 21.59 -43.08 -38.76
N VAL A 182 20.91 -43.73 -39.69
CA VAL A 182 19.44 -43.98 -39.68
C VAL A 182 19.01 -44.73 -38.41
N ASP A 183 19.84 -45.65 -37.91
CA ASP A 183 19.51 -46.51 -36.76
C ASP A 183 19.41 -45.74 -35.43
N LYS A 184 20.33 -44.79 -35.18
CA LYS A 184 20.30 -43.96 -33.97
C LYS A 184 19.14 -42.98 -33.95
N TYR A 185 18.67 -42.59 -35.14
CA TYR A 185 17.57 -41.64 -35.28
C TYR A 185 16.21 -42.32 -35.05
N ASN A 186 16.02 -43.52 -35.59
CA ASN A 186 14.81 -44.32 -35.35
C ASN A 186 14.64 -44.69 -33.86
N GLU A 187 15.74 -45.01 -33.15
CA GLU A 187 15.70 -45.24 -31.69
C GLU A 187 15.24 -44.02 -30.87
N ILE A 188 15.54 -42.80 -31.32
CA ILE A 188 15.12 -41.57 -30.64
C ILE A 188 13.64 -41.28 -30.95
N LEU A 189 13.22 -41.52 -32.19
CA LEU A 189 11.83 -41.37 -32.62
C LEU A 189 10.89 -42.35 -31.90
N ASP A 190 11.30 -43.60 -31.73
CA ASP A 190 10.50 -44.60 -31.03
C ASP A 190 10.43 -44.30 -29.51
N LYS A 191 11.47 -43.66 -28.94
CA LYS A 191 11.45 -43.15 -27.56
C LYS A 191 10.56 -41.93 -27.37
N GLU A 192 10.39 -41.09 -28.39
CA GLU A 192 9.46 -39.95 -28.35
C GLU A 192 8.01 -40.38 -28.57
N VAL A 193 7.74 -41.27 -29.55
CA VAL A 193 6.40 -41.83 -29.79
C VAL A 193 5.93 -42.70 -28.60
N GLY A 194 6.83 -43.46 -27.98
CA GLY A 194 6.54 -44.20 -26.75
C GLY A 194 6.29 -43.32 -25.52
N LYS A 195 6.65 -42.02 -25.57
CA LYS A 195 6.29 -41.04 -24.53
C LYS A 195 4.94 -40.39 -24.76
N THR A 196 4.48 -40.29 -26.02
CA THR A 196 3.16 -39.76 -26.37
C THR A 196 2.05 -40.81 -26.32
N ALA A 197 2.36 -42.10 -26.52
CA ALA A 197 1.36 -43.17 -26.48
C ALA A 197 1.03 -43.70 -25.08
N VAL A 198 1.69 -43.22 -24.02
CA VAL A 198 1.48 -43.66 -22.62
C VAL A 198 0.72 -42.60 -21.79
N SER A 199 0.08 -41.62 -22.45
CA SER A 199 -0.78 -40.64 -21.78
C SER A 199 -2.21 -40.60 -22.32
N GLU A 200 -2.59 -41.56 -23.16
CA GLU A 200 -3.98 -41.79 -23.58
C GLU A 200 -4.49 -43.07 -22.90
N ASP A 201 -4.42 -43.11 -21.57
CA ASP A 201 -5.33 -43.97 -20.82
C ASP A 201 -6.59 -43.15 -20.55
N GLU A 202 -7.70 -43.66 -21.08
CA GLU A 202 -9.06 -43.17 -20.95
C GLU A 202 -9.45 -43.02 -19.48
N GLU A 203 -9.45 -41.80 -18.94
CA GLU A 203 -10.28 -41.46 -17.79
C GLU A 203 -11.64 -41.00 -18.33
N GLU A 204 -12.62 -41.91 -18.37
CA GLU A 204 -14.03 -41.59 -18.53
C GLU A 204 -14.43 -40.52 -17.49
N GLU A 205 -14.67 -39.30 -17.95
CA GLU A 205 -15.28 -38.26 -17.12
C GLU A 205 -16.71 -38.69 -16.76
N ALA A 206 -16.92 -39.05 -15.49
CA ALA A 206 -18.26 -39.22 -14.96
C ALA A 206 -19.03 -37.90 -15.04
N GLU A 207 -20.09 -37.90 -15.84
CA GLU A 207 -21.05 -36.81 -15.96
C GLU A 207 -21.74 -36.59 -14.60
N ILE A 208 -21.34 -35.53 -13.88
CA ILE A 208 -22.00 -35.14 -12.63
C ILE A 208 -23.25 -34.34 -12.99
N GLU A 209 -24.38 -35.02 -13.03
CA GLU A 209 -25.72 -34.42 -13.09
C GLU A 209 -26.03 -33.76 -11.74
N TYR A 210 -26.17 -32.43 -11.72
CA TYR A 210 -26.54 -31.68 -10.52
C TYR A 210 -28.05 -31.80 -10.31
N VAL A 211 -28.45 -32.65 -9.36
CA VAL A 211 -29.80 -32.64 -8.80
C VAL A 211 -29.85 -31.51 -7.75
N GLU A 212 -30.82 -30.60 -7.88
CA GLU A 212 -31.10 -29.56 -6.87
C GLU A 212 -31.42 -30.21 -5.51
N GLY A 213 -30.45 -30.18 -4.61
CA GLY A 213 -30.62 -30.53 -3.21
C GLY A 213 -31.03 -29.30 -2.41
N TYR A 214 -32.31 -29.24 -2.04
CA TYR A 214 -32.82 -28.42 -0.96
C TYR A 214 -32.01 -28.67 0.33
N GLU A 215 -31.45 -27.62 0.93
CA GLU A 215 -31.23 -27.51 2.38
C GLU A 215 -31.25 -26.04 2.78
N GLU A 216 -32.49 -25.55 2.88
CA GLU A 216 -33.00 -24.76 4.00
C GLU A 216 -32.28 -25.16 5.32
N LEU A 217 -31.61 -24.22 5.99
CA LEU A 217 -31.70 -24.00 7.44
C LEU A 217 -30.77 -22.88 7.96
N GLU A 218 -31.39 -22.06 8.82
CA GLU A 218 -30.84 -21.02 9.71
C GLU A 218 -30.49 -19.66 9.10
N GLU A 219 -31.53 -18.98 8.58
CA GLU A 219 -31.74 -17.58 8.95
C GLU A 219 -31.90 -17.51 10.48
N GLU A 220 -30.87 -17.04 11.19
CA GLU A 220 -31.05 -16.63 12.60
C GLU A 220 -31.87 -15.34 12.62
N ASP A 221 -33.12 -15.48 13.05
CA ASP A 221 -34.09 -14.42 13.28
C ASP A 221 -33.50 -13.20 14.02
N ASP A 222 -33.74 -12.02 13.46
CA ASP A 222 -33.61 -10.74 14.12
C ASP A 222 -34.62 -10.68 15.29
N ILE A 223 -34.16 -11.02 16.49
CA ILE A 223 -34.87 -10.77 17.76
C ILE A 223 -34.85 -9.26 18.08
N GLU A 224 -35.58 -8.47 17.30
CA GLU A 224 -36.01 -7.11 17.68
C GLU A 224 -37.54 -7.01 17.63
N ASP A 225 -38.24 -7.84 18.40
CA ASP A 225 -39.60 -7.49 18.84
C ASP A 225 -39.92 -8.01 20.25
N PHE A 226 -39.48 -7.24 21.25
CA PHE A 226 -40.04 -7.31 22.60
C PHE A 226 -40.12 -5.89 23.16
N GLY A 227 -41.21 -5.19 22.82
CA GLY A 227 -41.42 -3.82 23.30
C GLY A 227 -42.76 -3.17 22.97
N GLY A 228 -43.81 -3.93 22.63
CA GLY A 228 -45.18 -3.43 22.47
C GLY A 228 -46.04 -3.78 23.67
N PHE A 229 -46.01 -2.97 24.74
CA PHE A 229 -47.07 -3.00 25.75
C PHE A 229 -48.19 -2.07 25.28
N SER A 230 -49.26 -2.65 24.74
CA SER A 230 -50.54 -1.97 24.52
C SER A 230 -51.22 -1.73 25.86
N LEU A 231 -51.50 -0.47 26.18
CA LEU A 231 -52.60 -0.10 27.05
C LEU A 231 -53.74 0.32 26.12
N ASN A 232 -54.81 -0.47 26.16
CA ASN A 232 -56.10 -0.12 25.60
C ASN A 232 -56.62 1.13 26.32
N GLU A 233 -57.16 2.07 25.57
CA GLU A 233 -58.35 2.80 26.00
C GLU A 233 -59.16 3.13 24.75
N ASP A 234 -60.41 2.70 24.83
CA ASP A 234 -61.47 2.76 23.85
C ASP A 234 -61.89 4.21 23.60
N ASP A 235 -62.29 4.56 22.38
CA ASP A 235 -63.61 5.16 22.17
C ASP A 235 -64.05 5.03 20.72
N ASP A 236 -65.24 4.49 20.59
CA ASP A 236 -66.05 4.41 19.38
C ASP A 236 -66.55 5.81 18.98
N ASN A 237 -66.80 6.04 17.69
CA ASN A 237 -68.14 6.45 17.18
C ASN A 237 -68.11 6.78 15.66
N VAL A 238 -68.63 5.83 14.88
CA VAL A 238 -69.66 5.90 13.81
C VAL A 238 -69.81 7.17 12.94
N GLY A 239 -69.92 6.96 11.62
CA GLY A 239 -70.76 7.85 10.78
C GLY A 239 -70.56 7.80 9.26
N MET A 240 -71.15 6.79 8.61
CA MET A 240 -71.95 6.85 7.36
C MET A 240 -71.43 7.52 6.06
N ASP A 241 -71.42 6.68 5.02
CA ASP A 241 -72.16 6.78 3.76
C ASP A 241 -71.55 7.43 2.49
N ASP A 242 -71.52 6.53 1.49
CA ASP A 242 -72.05 6.62 0.12
C ASP A 242 -71.25 7.30 -1.01
N ASP A 243 -70.80 6.39 -1.88
CA ASP A 243 -71.17 6.25 -3.29
C ASP A 243 -70.42 6.99 -4.42
N ASP A 244 -70.16 6.14 -5.43
CA ASP A 244 -70.12 6.30 -6.87
C ASP A 244 -68.84 6.79 -7.60
N ASP A 245 -68.18 5.76 -8.16
CA ASP A 245 -67.99 5.48 -9.59
C ASP A 245 -66.88 6.12 -10.45
N ASP A 246 -66.16 5.15 -11.06
CA ASP A 246 -65.60 5.01 -12.41
C ASP A 246 -64.26 5.66 -12.81
N ASP A 247 -63.26 4.77 -12.95
CA ASP A 247 -62.43 4.45 -14.14
C ASP A 247 -61.77 5.63 -14.93
N GLU A 248 -60.50 5.63 -15.35
CA GLU A 248 -59.57 4.57 -15.72
C GLU A 248 -58.13 5.13 -15.95
N GLU A 249 -57.15 4.21 -15.91
CA GLU A 249 -55.81 4.16 -16.52
C GLU A 249 -54.57 5.01 -16.09
N ASN A 250 -53.61 4.23 -15.59
CA ASN A 250 -52.14 4.34 -15.47
C ASN A 250 -51.36 5.14 -16.55
N VAL A 251 -50.25 5.80 -16.18
CA VAL A 251 -48.85 5.27 -16.15
C VAL A 251 -47.89 6.38 -15.63
N PHE A 252 -47.01 6.02 -14.69
CA PHE A 252 -46.10 6.91 -13.97
C PHE A 252 -44.72 7.14 -14.63
N VAL A 253 -44.12 8.26 -14.24
CA VAL A 253 -42.97 9.00 -14.80
C VAL A 253 -41.69 8.72 -14.01
N ASP A 254 -40.50 8.87 -14.62
CA ASP A 254 -39.38 9.45 -13.84
C ASP A 254 -38.32 10.25 -14.64
N ARG A 255 -37.88 11.38 -14.08
CA ARG A 255 -36.96 12.38 -14.67
C ARG A 255 -35.82 12.77 -13.70
N LYS A 256 -34.60 12.36 -14.09
CA LYS A 256 -33.28 13.08 -14.17
C LYS A 256 -32.91 14.31 -13.30
N ARG A 257 -31.59 14.31 -12.97
CA ARG A 257 -30.59 15.41 -12.71
C ARG A 257 -30.49 15.91 -11.25
N GLY A 258 -29.34 16.28 -10.66
CA GLY A 258 -27.92 16.32 -11.08
C GLY A 258 -27.10 17.35 -10.25
N ARG A 259 -25.97 16.91 -9.67
CA ARG A 259 -24.67 17.63 -9.40
C ARG A 259 -24.59 18.82 -8.42
N LYS A 260 -23.77 18.71 -7.35
CA LYS A 260 -22.41 19.32 -7.09
C LYS A 260 -22.11 19.37 -5.58
N GLY A 261 -20.87 19.07 -5.19
CA GLY A 261 -20.40 19.01 -3.80
C GLY A 261 -19.49 20.16 -3.37
N SER A 262 -19.33 20.27 -2.05
CA SER A 262 -18.28 21.00 -1.33
C SER A 262 -18.09 20.29 0.02
N ALA A 263 -16.87 19.87 0.34
CA ALA A 263 -16.52 19.37 1.68
C ALA A 263 -15.09 19.80 2.03
N ARG A 264 -14.98 20.53 3.14
CA ARG A 264 -13.75 20.82 3.88
C ARG A 264 -13.56 19.71 4.93
N ASN A 265 -12.34 19.24 5.09
CA ASN A 265 -11.92 18.34 6.17
C ASN A 265 -11.13 19.13 7.23
N LEU A 266 -11.32 18.76 8.48
CA LEU A 266 -10.50 19.15 9.64
C LEU A 266 -10.18 17.86 10.41
N GLU A 267 -8.90 17.69 10.65
CA GLU A 267 -8.22 16.53 11.24
C GLU A 267 -8.27 16.53 12.77
N LYS A 268 -8.11 15.33 13.37
CA LYS A 268 -7.16 14.95 14.45
C LYS A 268 -7.65 13.66 15.15
N GLU A 269 -6.92 12.55 15.02
CA GLU A 269 -5.75 12.08 15.78
C GLU A 269 -6.10 11.38 17.11
N GLU A 270 -5.74 10.08 17.19
CA GLU A 270 -5.67 9.26 18.42
C GLU A 270 -4.25 8.68 18.58
N PRO A 271 -3.79 8.39 19.82
CA PRO A 271 -2.49 7.79 20.07
C PRO A 271 -2.50 6.27 20.34
N ASN A 272 -1.28 5.76 20.31
CA ASN A 272 -0.80 4.39 20.12
C ASN A 272 -0.96 3.44 21.33
N ALA A 273 -1.18 2.14 21.07
CA ALA A 273 -1.38 1.07 22.06
C ALA A 273 -0.19 0.11 22.12
N LYS A 274 0.17 -0.29 23.35
CA LYS A 274 1.23 -1.28 23.66
C LYS A 274 0.77 -2.73 23.47
N SER A 275 1.73 -3.53 23.04
CA SER A 275 1.75 -4.97 22.72
C SER A 275 1.38 -5.90 23.89
N LYS A 276 0.65 -7.02 23.60
CA LYS A 276 0.67 -8.24 24.43
C LYS A 276 0.48 -9.55 23.64
N LYS A 277 1.30 -10.52 24.09
CA LYS A 277 1.53 -11.94 23.77
C LYS A 277 0.35 -12.82 23.31
N LYS A 278 0.69 -13.76 22.42
CA LYS A 278 -0.08 -14.96 22.01
C LYS A 278 -0.25 -15.94 23.18
N VAL A 279 -1.46 -16.49 23.32
CA VAL A 279 -1.78 -17.67 24.16
C VAL A 279 -2.06 -18.84 23.22
N LYS A 280 -1.45 -19.99 23.53
CA LYS A 280 -1.57 -21.28 22.83
C LYS A 280 -2.63 -22.09 23.60
N VAL A 281 -3.65 -22.61 22.93
CA VAL A 281 -4.69 -23.46 23.55
C VAL A 281 -4.47 -24.90 23.10
N HIS A 282 -4.34 -25.78 24.08
CA HIS A 282 -4.37 -27.24 23.96
C HIS A 282 -5.84 -27.68 23.88
N VAL A 283 -6.16 -28.60 22.98
CA VAL A 283 -7.44 -29.30 22.96
C VAL A 283 -7.14 -30.80 23.02
N GLU A 284 -7.58 -31.44 24.09
CA GLU A 284 -7.65 -32.89 24.23
C GLU A 284 -8.86 -33.39 23.43
N LEU A 285 -8.67 -34.47 22.68
CA LEU A 285 -9.72 -35.16 21.93
C LEU A 285 -9.85 -36.57 22.53
N GLU A 286 -11.04 -36.92 23.00
CA GLU A 286 -11.38 -38.30 23.34
C GLU A 286 -11.70 -39.11 22.09
N ASP A 287 -11.14 -40.32 22.05
CA ASP A 287 -11.21 -41.28 20.96
C ASP A 287 -12.59 -41.93 20.79
N ARG A 288 -13.08 -41.95 19.54
CA ARG A 288 -13.92 -43.05 19.03
C ARG A 288 -13.47 -43.47 17.62
N LYS A 289 -13.02 -44.73 17.54
CA LYS A 289 -12.73 -45.63 16.41
C LYS A 289 -13.80 -45.55 15.30
N ASP A 290 -13.58 -45.89 14.03
CA ASP A 290 -12.48 -46.47 13.25
C ASP A 290 -12.81 -46.23 11.76
N GLY A 291 -11.82 -46.31 10.85
CA GLY A 291 -12.09 -46.52 9.41
C GLY A 291 -11.69 -45.43 8.41
N GLY A 292 -10.77 -44.52 8.76
CA GLY A 292 -10.29 -43.47 7.83
C GLY A 292 -8.79 -43.19 7.84
N GLU A 293 -7.97 -44.04 8.45
CA GLU A 293 -6.55 -43.72 8.73
C GLU A 293 -5.67 -43.71 7.48
N LYS A 294 -5.87 -44.63 6.52
CA LYS A 294 -4.97 -44.76 5.35
C LYS A 294 -5.09 -43.57 4.37
N GLN A 295 -6.29 -43.00 4.23
CA GLN A 295 -6.55 -41.88 3.32
C GLN A 295 -6.12 -40.55 3.95
N LYS A 296 -6.29 -40.39 5.27
CA LYS A 296 -5.80 -39.24 6.03
C LYS A 296 -4.27 -39.20 6.11
N GLU A 297 -3.59 -40.36 6.17
CA GLU A 297 -2.13 -40.42 6.12
C GLU A 297 -1.57 -40.03 4.74
N LEU A 298 -2.19 -40.48 3.65
CA LEU A 298 -1.75 -40.14 2.30
C LEU A 298 -1.94 -38.63 2.02
N VAL A 299 -3.09 -38.08 2.41
CA VAL A 299 -3.39 -36.65 2.30
C VAL A 299 -2.47 -35.83 3.21
N ASN A 300 -2.19 -36.27 4.44
CA ASN A 300 -1.24 -35.59 5.31
C ASN A 300 0.21 -35.70 4.80
N ARG A 301 0.59 -36.77 4.11
CA ARG A 301 1.91 -36.92 3.48
C ARG A 301 2.04 -36.02 2.24
N ILE A 302 0.97 -35.87 1.46
CA ILE A 302 0.87 -34.94 0.34
C ILE A 302 0.87 -33.50 0.86
N ILE A 303 0.13 -33.17 1.92
CA ILE A 303 0.11 -31.84 2.57
C ILE A 303 1.46 -31.53 3.20
N ARG A 304 2.15 -32.50 3.84
CA ARG A 304 3.50 -32.31 4.38
C ARG A 304 4.52 -32.14 3.27
N ARG A 305 4.42 -32.90 2.18
CA ARG A 305 5.26 -32.74 0.98
C ARG A 305 5.01 -31.41 0.27
N TRP A 306 3.76 -30.96 0.18
CA TRP A 306 3.37 -29.64 -0.33
C TRP A 306 3.80 -28.50 0.60
N ARG A 307 3.70 -28.65 1.93
CA ARG A 307 4.20 -27.69 2.91
C ARG A 307 5.73 -27.60 2.88
N LEU A 308 6.43 -28.74 2.76
CA LEU A 308 7.88 -28.79 2.58
C LEU A 308 8.32 -28.20 1.22
N PHE A 309 7.56 -28.44 0.14
CA PHE A 309 7.81 -27.84 -1.17
C PHE A 309 7.52 -26.33 -1.19
N ARG A 310 6.54 -25.86 -0.42
CA ARG A 310 6.22 -24.43 -0.22
C ARG A 310 7.22 -23.72 0.71
N LEU A 311 7.77 -24.43 1.70
CA LEU A 311 8.81 -23.93 2.59
C LEU A 311 10.20 -23.89 1.93
N LEU A 312 10.47 -24.75 0.94
CA LEU A 312 11.74 -24.78 0.20
C LEU A 312 11.83 -23.75 -0.96
N LYS A 313 10.81 -22.91 -1.15
CA LYS A 313 10.73 -21.99 -2.31
C LYS A 313 10.10 -20.62 -2.00
N GLN A 314 10.20 -20.13 -0.76
CA GLN A 314 9.89 -18.73 -0.48
C GLN A 314 11.07 -17.85 -0.92
N MET A 315 11.06 -17.44 -2.19
CA MET A 315 11.75 -16.22 -2.59
C MET A 315 11.21 -15.10 -1.70
N PRO A 316 12.06 -14.28 -1.06
CA PRO A 316 11.60 -13.32 -0.08
C PRO A 316 11.03 -12.03 -0.75
N PHE A 317 10.64 -12.13 -2.02
CA PHE A 317 10.10 -11.07 -2.86
C PHE A 317 9.05 -11.62 -3.80
N ASP A 318 8.03 -10.81 -4.10
CA ASP A 318 6.97 -11.14 -5.04
C ASP A 318 7.27 -10.46 -6.39
N VAL A 319 7.29 -11.26 -7.47
CA VAL A 319 7.33 -10.72 -8.85
C VAL A 319 5.89 -10.58 -9.33
N VAL A 320 5.48 -9.36 -9.64
CA VAL A 320 4.13 -9.05 -10.09
C VAL A 320 4.17 -8.50 -11.51
N ASN A 321 3.44 -9.16 -12.40
CA ASN A 321 3.24 -8.70 -13.78
C ASN A 321 1.92 -7.94 -13.86
N ASP A 322 1.97 -6.65 -14.21
CA ASP A 322 0.76 -5.82 -14.29
C ASP A 322 0.05 -6.04 -15.64
N PRO A 323 -1.14 -6.66 -15.69
CA PRO A 323 -1.78 -7.04 -16.96
C PRO A 323 -2.27 -5.83 -17.77
N GLY A 324 -2.33 -4.63 -17.19
CA GLY A 324 -2.71 -3.38 -17.87
C GLY A 324 -1.57 -2.62 -18.56
N ASN A 325 -0.34 -2.73 -18.04
CA ASN A 325 0.82 -1.91 -18.47
C ASN A 325 1.98 -2.73 -19.08
N GLY A 326 2.00 -4.06 -18.90
CA GLY A 326 3.08 -4.92 -19.41
C GLY A 326 4.45 -4.65 -18.78
N LEU A 327 4.49 -3.99 -17.62
CA LEU A 327 5.71 -3.72 -16.86
C LEU A 327 5.82 -4.72 -15.71
N GLU A 328 6.93 -5.45 -15.68
CA GLU A 328 7.27 -6.36 -14.59
C GLU A 328 7.80 -5.55 -13.40
N ARG A 329 7.27 -5.80 -12.20
CA ARG A 329 7.72 -5.20 -10.95
C ARG A 329 8.08 -6.27 -9.91
N VAL A 330 9.07 -5.96 -9.09
CA VAL A 330 9.49 -6.74 -7.94
C VAL A 330 9.09 -5.99 -6.67
N ILE A 331 8.40 -6.67 -5.76
CA ILE A 331 7.97 -6.13 -4.47
C ILE A 331 8.75 -6.83 -3.36
N LEU A 332 9.48 -6.06 -2.57
CA LEU A 332 10.13 -6.50 -1.34
C LEU A 332 9.29 -6.03 -0.16
N SER A 333 8.91 -6.94 0.73
CA SER A 333 8.14 -6.59 1.93
C SER A 333 8.81 -7.18 3.17
N GLU A 334 9.29 -6.31 4.05
CA GLU A 334 9.89 -6.72 5.32
C GLU A 334 8.79 -7.07 6.35
N PRO A 335 8.99 -8.08 7.21
CA PRO A 335 8.05 -8.39 8.30
C PRO A 335 7.76 -7.20 9.22
N GLY A 336 8.66 -6.22 9.29
CA GLY A 336 8.52 -4.98 10.04
C GLY A 336 7.63 -3.91 9.39
N GLY A 337 7.03 -4.17 8.23
CA GLY A 337 6.08 -3.27 7.56
C GLY A 337 6.68 -2.34 6.51
N SER A 338 8.02 -2.31 6.36
CA SER A 338 8.67 -1.57 5.27
C SER A 338 8.49 -2.31 3.94
N SER A 339 8.21 -1.58 2.87
CA SER A 339 8.02 -2.15 1.53
C SER A 339 8.76 -1.37 0.46
N LEU A 340 9.27 -2.07 -0.55
CA LEU A 340 9.96 -1.48 -1.69
C LEU A 340 9.39 -2.05 -2.99
N GLU A 341 9.07 -1.19 -3.95
CA GLU A 341 8.62 -1.58 -5.29
C GLU A 341 9.64 -1.16 -6.34
N VAL A 342 10.09 -2.12 -7.16
CA VAL A 342 11.13 -1.94 -8.17
C VAL A 342 10.61 -2.37 -9.54
N LEU A 343 10.61 -1.45 -10.50
CA LEU A 343 10.32 -1.74 -11.91
C LEU A 343 11.56 -2.31 -12.59
N LEU A 344 11.41 -3.47 -13.24
CA LEU A 344 12.48 -4.05 -14.05
C LEU A 344 12.78 -3.20 -15.29
N SER A 345 11.78 -2.45 -15.78
CA SER A 345 12.01 -1.44 -16.81
C SER A 345 12.70 -0.22 -16.22
N GLY A 346 13.91 0.06 -16.70
CA GLY A 346 14.78 1.12 -16.21
C GLY A 346 15.50 0.81 -14.89
N GLY A 347 15.23 -0.34 -14.26
CA GLY A 347 15.79 -0.69 -12.95
C GLY A 347 15.44 0.35 -11.88
N ARG A 348 14.23 0.90 -11.97
CA ARG A 348 13.78 2.07 -11.20
C ARG A 348 13.01 1.64 -9.96
N ILE A 349 13.38 2.18 -8.81
CA ILE A 349 12.61 2.03 -7.58
C ILE A 349 11.50 3.07 -7.61
N VAL A 350 10.24 2.68 -7.51
CA VAL A 350 9.09 3.60 -7.65
C VAL A 350 8.42 3.94 -6.32
N SER A 351 8.48 3.03 -5.34
CA SER A 351 7.89 3.24 -4.03
C SER A 351 8.82 2.67 -2.97
N TRP A 352 9.00 3.41 -1.88
CA TRP A 352 9.66 2.97 -0.67
C TRP A 352 8.86 3.48 0.53
N LYS A 353 8.27 2.55 1.28
CA LYS A 353 7.48 2.85 2.46
C LYS A 353 8.19 2.40 3.72
N ASN A 354 8.12 3.23 4.76
CA ASN A 354 8.62 2.89 6.08
C ASN A 354 7.68 1.90 6.81
N ASP A 355 8.06 1.52 8.03
CA ASP A 355 7.29 0.66 8.92
C ASP A 355 5.91 1.21 9.31
N ARG A 356 5.68 2.52 9.15
CA ARG A 356 4.40 3.19 9.36
C ARG A 356 3.55 3.29 8.09
N GLY A 357 4.05 2.81 6.95
CA GLY A 357 3.38 2.91 5.65
C GLY A 357 3.47 4.29 4.98
N GLU A 358 4.31 5.20 5.50
CA GLU A 358 4.56 6.50 4.88
C GLU A 358 5.46 6.34 3.65
N GLU A 359 5.08 6.97 2.53
CA GLU A 359 5.87 6.99 1.30
C GLU A 359 7.05 7.97 1.44
N LEU A 360 8.24 7.47 1.16
CA LEU A 360 9.50 8.21 1.27
C LEU A 360 9.98 8.74 -0.09
N LEU A 361 9.50 8.18 -1.20
CA LEU A 361 9.88 8.61 -2.55
C LEU A 361 8.76 9.42 -3.19
N PHE A 362 9.15 10.44 -3.95
CA PHE A 362 8.20 11.18 -4.77
C PHE A 362 7.93 10.41 -6.06
N SER A 363 6.66 10.13 -6.33
CA SER A 363 6.18 9.59 -7.61
C SER A 363 5.28 10.64 -8.27
N GLY A 364 5.63 11.07 -9.48
CA GLY A 364 4.86 12.07 -10.22
C GLY A 364 3.45 11.57 -10.55
N GLY A 365 2.44 12.41 -10.33
CA GLY A 365 1.04 12.06 -10.55
C GLY A 365 0.72 11.74 -12.02
N LYS A 366 0.02 10.60 -12.24
CA LYS A 366 -0.66 10.13 -13.45
C LYS A 366 -0.04 10.58 -14.79
N THR A 367 1.03 9.92 -15.21
CA THR A 367 1.34 9.85 -16.64
C THR A 367 0.44 8.80 -17.30
N THR A 368 -0.50 9.28 -18.10
CA THR A 368 -1.31 8.46 -19.02
C THR A 368 -0.46 7.99 -20.21
N GLY A 369 0.66 7.34 -19.93
CA GLY A 369 1.71 7.03 -20.90
C GLY A 369 2.06 5.56 -20.91
N ARG A 370 1.92 4.93 -22.08
CA ARG A 370 2.07 3.48 -22.32
C ARG A 370 3.53 3.02 -22.47
N SER A 371 4.50 3.79 -21.96
CA SER A 371 5.94 3.53 -22.12
C SER A 371 6.70 3.61 -20.79
N PRO A 372 7.73 2.78 -20.58
CA PRO A 372 8.54 2.82 -19.35
C PRO A 372 9.32 4.13 -19.14
N ALA A 373 9.50 4.91 -20.19
CA ALA A 373 10.03 6.29 -20.14
C ALA A 373 9.05 7.29 -19.48
N ALA A 374 7.80 6.89 -19.23
CA ALA A 374 6.74 7.77 -18.71
C ALA A 374 6.62 7.76 -17.17
N VAL A 375 7.36 6.91 -16.44
CA VAL A 375 7.31 6.91 -14.97
C VAL A 375 8.30 7.94 -14.43
N SER A 376 7.79 9.11 -14.04
CA SER A 376 8.58 10.20 -13.46
C SER A 376 8.61 10.10 -11.93
N GLY A 377 9.80 10.16 -11.32
CA GLY A 377 10.01 10.03 -9.87
C GLY A 377 10.75 8.76 -9.45
N GLY A 378 10.77 8.49 -8.15
CA GLY A 378 11.43 7.33 -7.54
C GLY A 378 12.96 7.44 -7.42
N ILE A 379 13.65 6.31 -7.46
CA ILE A 379 15.12 6.26 -7.58
C ILE A 379 15.48 5.63 -8.91
N SER A 380 16.31 6.31 -9.70
CA SER A 380 16.76 5.81 -11.00
C SER A 380 18.26 5.97 -11.21
N VAL A 381 18.83 5.09 -12.04
CA VAL A 381 20.26 5.07 -12.33
C VAL A 381 20.52 5.67 -13.71
N CYS A 382 21.40 6.67 -13.77
CA CYS A 382 21.87 7.27 -15.01
C CYS A 382 23.29 6.76 -15.32
N PHE A 383 23.40 5.99 -16.40
CA PHE A 383 24.65 5.46 -16.95
C PHE A 383 24.51 5.31 -18.47
N PRO A 384 25.53 5.58 -19.29
CA PRO A 384 26.92 5.96 -18.95
C PRO A 384 27.18 7.47 -18.93
N GLN A 385 26.14 8.30 -19.09
CA GLN A 385 26.24 9.76 -19.10
C GLN A 385 25.20 10.38 -18.16
N VAL A 386 25.57 11.51 -17.56
CA VAL A 386 24.75 12.32 -16.64
C VAL A 386 24.69 13.72 -17.25
N ASN A 387 23.48 14.28 -17.33
CA ASN A 387 23.17 15.56 -18.00
C ASN A 387 23.51 15.56 -19.52
N ASN A 388 23.15 16.62 -20.25
CA ASN A 388 23.32 16.77 -21.71
C ASN A 388 24.80 16.88 -22.17
N LEU A 389 25.75 16.29 -21.45
CA LEU A 389 27.18 16.39 -21.70
C LEU A 389 27.68 15.43 -22.80
N GLY A 390 26.79 14.88 -23.65
CA GLY A 390 27.17 13.95 -24.73
C GLY A 390 26.14 13.76 -25.85
N LYS A 391 26.40 12.82 -26.77
CA LYS A 391 25.61 12.54 -27.99
C LYS A 391 24.26 11.84 -27.74
N PHE A 392 23.94 11.51 -26.48
CA PHE A 392 22.72 10.80 -26.09
C PHE A 392 21.74 11.78 -25.42
N GLY A 393 20.44 11.53 -25.60
CA GLY A 393 19.39 12.28 -24.91
C GLY A 393 19.47 12.15 -23.38
N GLN A 394 18.86 13.11 -22.70
CA GLN A 394 19.00 13.38 -21.27
C GLN A 394 18.58 12.15 -20.41
N HIS A 395 19.46 11.60 -19.55
CA HIS A 395 19.14 10.52 -18.58
C HIS A 395 18.67 9.15 -19.15
N GLU A 396 18.85 8.90 -20.45
CA GLU A 396 17.99 7.94 -21.16
C GLU A 396 18.55 6.53 -21.41
N TYR A 397 19.84 6.25 -21.18
CA TYR A 397 20.38 4.94 -21.61
C TYR A 397 19.99 3.80 -20.65
N ALA A 398 20.39 3.83 -19.38
CA ALA A 398 20.02 2.78 -18.42
C ALA A 398 18.52 2.82 -18.02
N SER A 399 17.92 4.01 -17.95
CA SER A 399 16.51 4.23 -17.55
C SER A 399 15.48 3.73 -18.57
N ASN A 400 15.85 3.51 -19.83
CA ASN A 400 14.95 3.06 -20.89
C ASN A 400 15.18 1.60 -21.32
N ARG A 401 15.96 0.83 -20.56
CA ARG A 401 16.28 -0.57 -20.86
C ARG A 401 15.63 -1.51 -19.85
N LEU A 402 15.34 -2.73 -20.29
CA LEU A 402 14.83 -3.76 -19.40
C LEU A 402 16.00 -4.41 -18.66
N TRP A 403 15.94 -4.43 -17.34
CA TRP A 403 16.92 -5.08 -16.47
C TRP A 403 16.48 -6.51 -16.20
N SER A 404 17.44 -7.44 -16.12
CA SER A 404 17.19 -8.81 -15.72
C SER A 404 17.41 -8.98 -14.22
N LEU A 405 16.50 -9.65 -13.54
CA LEU A 405 16.68 -10.07 -12.14
C LEU A 405 17.66 -11.25 -12.10
N GLU A 406 18.74 -11.14 -11.32
CA GLU A 406 19.66 -12.25 -11.12
C GLU A 406 19.10 -13.21 -10.07
N ASN A 407 18.70 -14.41 -10.50
CA ASN A 407 18.26 -15.50 -9.63
C ASN A 407 19.46 -16.17 -8.94
N ASN A 408 20.31 -15.43 -8.24
CA ASN A 408 21.42 -16.01 -7.50
C ASN A 408 21.03 -16.21 -6.03
N ASN A 409 20.87 -17.48 -5.63
CA ASN A 409 20.59 -18.00 -4.28
C ASN A 409 21.71 -17.73 -3.25
N ARG A 410 22.45 -16.63 -3.38
CA ARG A 410 23.45 -16.20 -2.40
C ARG A 410 22.94 -14.97 -1.67
N LEU A 411 21.91 -15.20 -0.86
CA LEU A 411 21.80 -14.46 0.39
C LEU A 411 23.07 -14.80 1.17
N ASP A 412 24.02 -13.88 1.22
CA ASP A 412 25.01 -13.91 2.28
C ASP A 412 24.23 -13.87 3.59
N GLN A 413 24.11 -15.03 4.25
CA GLN A 413 23.71 -15.12 5.64
C GLN A 413 24.83 -14.53 6.49
N ALA A 414 25.03 -13.22 6.37
CA ALA A 414 25.78 -12.46 7.34
C ALA A 414 24.85 -12.27 8.54
N SER A 415 25.07 -13.11 9.55
CA SER A 415 24.72 -12.96 10.97
C SER A 415 23.90 -11.71 11.34
N ASN A 416 22.69 -11.96 11.85
CA ASN A 416 21.85 -11.06 12.65
C ASN A 416 21.20 -9.87 11.92
N GLY A 417 20.22 -10.15 11.05
CA GLY A 417 19.23 -9.15 10.60
C GLY A 417 18.47 -9.61 9.36
N SER A 418 17.15 -9.40 9.31
CA SER A 418 16.28 -9.75 8.18
C SER A 418 16.48 -8.82 6.97
N HIS A 419 17.68 -8.78 6.39
CA HIS A 419 17.94 -7.96 5.21
C HIS A 419 17.37 -8.64 3.95
N LEU A 420 16.48 -7.93 3.26
CA LEU A 420 15.89 -8.34 1.99
C LEU A 420 16.70 -7.75 0.85
N SER A 421 17.25 -8.57 -0.03
CA SER A 421 18.10 -8.08 -1.13
C SER A 421 17.73 -8.68 -2.48
N ILE A 422 17.87 -7.88 -3.54
CA ILE A 422 17.76 -8.28 -4.94
C ILE A 422 18.93 -7.72 -5.73
N ASN A 423 19.33 -8.40 -6.81
CA ASN A 423 20.34 -7.90 -7.74
C ASN A 423 19.74 -7.77 -9.15
N LEU A 424 19.77 -6.55 -9.69
CA LEU A 424 19.37 -6.28 -11.07
C LEU A 424 20.60 -6.18 -11.95
N VAL A 425 20.54 -6.76 -13.14
CA VAL A 425 21.66 -6.78 -14.10
C VAL A 425 21.21 -6.19 -15.43
N LEU A 426 22.03 -5.29 -15.98
CA LEU A 426 21.87 -4.71 -17.31
C LEU A 426 23.11 -5.04 -18.15
N LYS A 427 22.85 -5.63 -19.32
CA LYS A 427 23.86 -5.93 -20.36
C LYS A 427 23.48 -5.21 -21.65
N PRO A 428 24.45 -4.72 -22.45
CA PRO A 428 24.15 -4.06 -23.71
C PRO A 428 23.52 -5.04 -24.71
N SER A 429 22.48 -4.58 -25.42
CA SER A 429 21.90 -5.33 -26.54
C SER A 429 22.70 -5.12 -27.83
N GLU A 430 22.47 -5.95 -28.86
CA GLU A 430 23.11 -5.77 -30.17
C GLU A 430 22.82 -4.39 -30.81
N LYS A 431 21.63 -3.83 -30.55
CA LYS A 431 21.25 -2.48 -30.99
C LYS A 431 22.06 -1.41 -30.27
N ASP A 432 22.34 -1.62 -28.99
CA ASP A 432 23.12 -0.69 -28.19
C ASP A 432 24.58 -0.63 -28.62
N LEU A 433 25.17 -1.79 -28.91
CA LEU A 433 26.54 -1.89 -29.39
C LEU A 433 26.77 -1.15 -30.72
N LYS A 434 25.71 -0.93 -31.53
CA LYS A 434 25.78 -0.09 -32.73
C LYS A 434 25.89 1.40 -32.41
N THR A 435 25.32 1.85 -31.30
CA THR A 435 25.28 3.27 -30.92
C THR A 435 26.43 3.62 -29.96
N TRP A 436 26.75 2.72 -29.04
CA TRP A 436 27.87 2.81 -28.12
C TRP A 436 28.58 1.44 -28.06
N PRO A 437 29.71 1.26 -28.78
CA PRO A 437 30.39 -0.02 -28.94
C PRO A 437 31.25 -0.38 -27.71
N CYS A 438 30.69 -0.24 -26.51
CA CYS A 438 31.32 -0.63 -25.25
C CYS A 438 30.56 -1.81 -24.65
N ARG A 439 31.27 -2.90 -24.34
CA ARG A 439 30.70 -4.05 -23.63
C ARG A 439 30.87 -3.84 -22.14
N PHE A 440 29.77 -3.84 -21.42
CA PHE A 440 29.75 -3.67 -19.98
C PHE A 440 28.73 -4.60 -19.34
N GLU A 441 28.85 -4.79 -18.04
CA GLU A 441 27.82 -5.39 -17.20
C GLU A 441 27.59 -4.44 -16.02
N LEU A 442 26.38 -3.87 -15.94
CA LEU A 442 25.95 -3.02 -14.84
C LEU A 442 25.09 -3.84 -13.91
N GLN A 443 25.51 -4.01 -12.66
CA GLN A 443 24.71 -4.66 -11.62
C GLN A 443 24.28 -3.63 -10.59
N LEU A 444 23.06 -3.73 -10.10
CA LEU A 444 22.49 -2.89 -9.05
C LEU A 444 21.97 -3.80 -7.95
N HIS A 445 22.75 -3.91 -6.87
CA HIS A 445 22.33 -4.62 -5.68
C HIS A 445 21.50 -3.68 -4.79
N ILE A 446 20.26 -4.06 -4.53
CA ILE A 446 19.28 -3.31 -3.75
C ILE A 446 19.01 -4.10 -2.49
N SER A 447 19.22 -3.51 -1.32
CA SER A 447 18.85 -4.13 -0.05
C SER A 447 17.99 -3.22 0.80
N LEU A 448 16.88 -3.77 1.28
CA LEU A 448 15.95 -3.15 2.20
C LEU A 448 16.18 -3.69 3.62
N SER A 449 16.21 -2.77 4.57
CA SER A 449 16.21 -3.07 6.00
C SER A 449 15.41 -2.01 6.75
N GLN A 450 15.19 -2.23 8.04
CA GLN A 450 14.35 -1.35 8.87
C GLN A 450 14.77 0.13 8.76
N GLY A 451 13.96 0.93 8.07
CA GLY A 451 14.17 2.38 7.88
C GLY A 451 15.36 2.76 7.00
N LYS A 452 15.98 1.79 6.30
CA LYS A 452 17.20 1.98 5.50
C LYS A 452 17.12 1.28 4.14
N LEU A 453 17.48 2.02 3.09
CA LEU A 453 17.61 1.53 1.72
C LEU A 453 19.06 1.67 1.26
N THR A 454 19.67 0.55 0.90
CA THR A 454 21.06 0.52 0.40
C THR A 454 21.10 0.09 -1.05
N LEU A 455 21.86 0.83 -1.86
CA LEU A 455 22.08 0.63 -3.29
C LEU A 455 23.59 0.50 -3.54
N THR A 456 24.01 -0.62 -4.11
CA THR A 456 25.41 -0.87 -4.46
C THR A 456 25.51 -1.13 -5.97
N PRO A 457 25.68 -0.06 -6.78
CA PRO A 457 25.94 -0.23 -8.20
C PRO A 457 27.36 -0.76 -8.47
N SER A 458 27.50 -1.64 -9.45
CA SER A 458 28.80 -2.06 -9.96
C SER A 458 28.81 -2.09 -11.48
N VAL A 459 29.88 -1.57 -12.08
CA VAL A 459 30.08 -1.56 -13.53
C VAL A 459 31.33 -2.35 -13.82
N LYS A 460 31.19 -3.44 -14.59
CA LYS A 460 32.29 -4.25 -15.09
C LYS A 460 32.51 -3.98 -16.57
N ASN A 461 33.75 -3.72 -16.97
CA ASN A 461 34.11 -3.71 -18.39
C ASN A 461 34.31 -5.15 -18.87
N THR A 462 33.41 -5.62 -19.73
CA THR A 462 33.45 -6.96 -20.32
C THR A 462 34.01 -6.97 -21.75
N GLY A 463 34.46 -5.82 -22.23
CA GLY A 463 35.11 -5.67 -23.53
C GLY A 463 36.62 -5.51 -23.43
N ASP A 464 37.23 -5.41 -24.61
CA ASP A 464 38.69 -5.35 -24.75
C ASP A 464 39.22 -3.91 -24.79
N LYS A 465 38.34 -2.90 -24.76
CA LYS A 465 38.69 -1.48 -24.83
C LYS A 465 38.32 -0.77 -23.54
N SER A 466 39.18 0.14 -23.09
CA SER A 466 38.85 1.03 -21.98
C SER A 466 37.77 2.01 -22.40
N PHE A 467 36.85 2.35 -21.50
CA PHE A 467 35.86 3.41 -21.74
C PHE A 467 35.72 4.34 -20.53
N LEU A 468 35.32 5.57 -20.82
CA LEU A 468 34.98 6.58 -19.83
C LEU A 468 33.49 6.57 -19.59
N PHE A 469 33.06 6.66 -18.34
CA PHE A 469 31.65 6.83 -18.01
C PHE A 469 31.45 7.81 -16.85
N ARG A 470 30.22 8.33 -16.79
CA ARG A 470 29.66 9.08 -15.67
C ARG A 470 28.49 8.29 -15.12
N PHE A 471 28.20 8.50 -13.85
CA PHE A 471 27.18 7.74 -13.13
C PHE A 471 26.42 8.65 -12.17
N SER A 472 25.10 8.51 -12.09
CA SER A 472 24.30 9.18 -11.07
C SER A 472 23.19 8.26 -10.58
N ILE A 473 22.92 8.30 -9.28
CA ILE A 473 21.72 7.76 -8.67
C ILE A 473 20.81 8.93 -8.37
N CYS A 474 19.75 9.06 -9.17
CA CYS A 474 18.78 10.14 -9.06
C CYS A 474 17.73 9.78 -8.01
N ASN A 475 17.72 10.48 -6.88
CA ASN A 475 16.83 10.17 -5.75
C ASN A 475 15.74 11.24 -5.62
N TYR A 476 14.52 10.95 -6.08
CA TYR A 476 13.37 11.83 -5.88
C TYR A 476 12.73 11.52 -4.52
N LEU A 477 13.05 12.33 -3.51
CA LEU A 477 12.53 12.19 -2.17
C LEU A 477 11.19 12.93 -2.05
N SER A 478 10.23 12.29 -1.37
CA SER A 478 9.02 12.97 -0.95
C SER A 478 9.34 13.82 0.27
N VAL A 479 9.06 15.12 0.21
CA VAL A 479 9.19 16.08 1.32
C VAL A 479 7.82 16.66 1.70
N SER A 480 7.74 17.36 2.83
CA SER A 480 6.53 18.06 3.29
C SER A 480 6.21 19.30 2.45
N ASP A 481 6.99 20.35 2.64
CA ASP A 481 7.06 21.56 1.83
C ASP A 481 8.54 21.90 1.64
N ILE A 482 8.95 22.14 0.41
CA ILE A 482 10.32 22.52 0.03
C ILE A 482 10.81 23.76 0.78
N ASN A 483 9.90 24.64 1.20
CA ASN A 483 10.21 25.83 2.02
C ASN A 483 10.68 25.47 3.45
N GLU A 484 10.22 24.33 3.98
CA GLU A 484 10.54 23.83 5.33
C GLU A 484 11.68 22.77 5.31
N VAL A 485 12.33 22.60 4.15
CA VAL A 485 13.44 21.68 3.97
C VAL A 485 14.76 22.42 3.91
N ARG A 486 15.77 21.89 4.59
CA ARG A 486 17.17 22.33 4.46
C ARG A 486 18.12 21.16 4.25
N ILE A 487 19.21 21.39 3.54
CA ILE A 487 20.27 20.40 3.34
C ILE A 487 21.55 20.86 4.06
N GLU A 488 22.08 19.98 4.90
CA GLU A 488 23.36 20.14 5.60
C GLU A 488 24.43 19.19 5.04
N GLY A 489 25.69 19.57 5.11
CA GLY A 489 26.85 18.88 4.53
C GLY A 489 27.25 19.39 3.14
N LEU A 490 26.65 20.49 2.67
CA LEU A 490 26.99 21.14 1.40
C LEU A 490 27.57 22.55 1.59
N GLU A 491 27.82 22.94 2.83
CA GLU A 491 28.33 24.27 3.17
C GLU A 491 29.75 24.44 2.63
N THR A 492 30.12 25.65 2.20
CA THR A 492 31.48 26.02 1.75
C THR A 492 31.99 25.26 0.52
N LEU A 493 31.16 24.45 -0.13
CA LEU A 493 31.54 23.66 -1.30
C LEU A 493 31.38 24.44 -2.60
N GLU A 494 32.21 24.08 -3.58
CA GLU A 494 32.02 24.53 -4.95
C GLU A 494 30.84 23.78 -5.61
N TYR A 495 30.01 24.51 -6.34
CA TYR A 495 28.97 23.92 -7.17
C TYR A 495 28.95 24.51 -8.58
N LEU A 496 28.53 23.69 -9.53
CA LEU A 496 28.20 24.08 -10.89
C LEU A 496 26.70 24.35 -10.97
N ASP A 497 26.32 25.58 -11.30
CA ASP A 497 24.91 25.92 -11.52
C ASP A 497 24.49 25.58 -12.95
N ASN A 498 23.70 24.52 -13.10
CA ASN A 498 23.20 24.10 -14.41
C ASN A 498 22.16 25.08 -14.99
N ALA A 499 21.50 25.90 -14.15
CA ALA A 499 20.61 26.97 -14.63
C ALA A 499 21.40 28.14 -15.23
N SER A 500 22.64 28.33 -14.77
CA SER A 500 23.55 29.41 -15.20
C SER A 500 24.69 28.91 -16.09
N TYR A 501 24.43 27.95 -17.00
CA TYR A 501 25.40 27.42 -17.96
C TYR A 501 26.66 26.81 -17.32
N GLN A 502 26.52 26.12 -16.18
CA GLN A 502 27.62 25.46 -15.45
C GLN A 502 28.71 26.41 -14.93
N LYS A 503 28.35 27.67 -14.63
CA LYS A 503 29.24 28.55 -13.89
C LYS A 503 29.52 27.99 -12.49
N ARG A 504 30.77 28.14 -12.05
CA ARG A 504 31.22 27.76 -10.71
C ARG A 504 30.89 28.85 -9.70
N PHE A 505 30.35 28.43 -8.58
CA PHE A 505 30.08 29.25 -7.40
C PHE A 505 30.48 28.47 -6.15
N THR A 506 30.54 29.16 -5.02
CA THR A 506 30.80 28.55 -3.71
C THR A 506 29.61 28.80 -2.81
N GLU A 507 29.07 27.76 -2.19
CA GLU A 507 27.98 27.89 -1.23
C GLU A 507 28.49 28.57 0.04
N GLN A 508 27.82 29.64 0.46
CA GLN A 508 28.22 30.46 1.61
C GLN A 508 27.29 30.30 2.79
N ALA A 509 26.09 29.75 2.58
CA ALA A 509 25.14 29.52 3.66
C ALA A 509 25.54 28.30 4.51
N ASP A 510 25.20 28.36 5.80
CA ASP A 510 25.39 27.26 6.77
C ASP A 510 24.49 26.04 6.47
N ALA A 511 23.46 26.22 5.64
CA ALA A 511 22.63 25.14 5.12
C ALA A 511 21.97 25.61 3.82
N LEU A 512 21.76 24.70 2.87
CA LEU A 512 21.05 25.01 1.63
C LEU A 512 19.53 25.03 1.89
N THR A 513 18.92 26.18 1.65
CA THR A 513 17.47 26.40 1.65
C THR A 513 16.97 26.72 0.24
N PHE A 514 15.66 26.64 0.03
CA PHE A 514 15.04 26.80 -1.28
C PHE A 514 14.12 28.03 -1.32
N ASP A 515 14.49 29.02 -2.13
CA ASP A 515 13.70 30.24 -2.41
C ASP A 515 13.39 30.40 -3.91
N GLY A 516 13.80 29.43 -4.73
CA GLY A 516 13.62 29.42 -6.17
C GLY A 516 14.08 28.12 -6.83
N GLU A 517 14.23 28.15 -8.16
CA GLU A 517 14.73 27.01 -8.92
C GLU A 517 16.18 26.68 -8.53
N VAL A 518 16.40 25.42 -8.16
CA VAL A 518 17.74 24.91 -7.83
C VAL A 518 18.08 23.78 -8.78
N ASN A 519 19.20 23.90 -9.48
CA ASN A 519 19.79 22.84 -10.29
C ASN A 519 21.31 22.91 -10.18
N ARG A 520 21.85 22.46 -9.05
CA ARG A 520 23.25 22.65 -8.66
C ARG A 520 23.95 21.31 -8.55
N THR A 521 25.16 21.22 -9.09
CA THR A 521 26.05 20.06 -8.94
C THR A 521 27.20 20.42 -8.01
N TYR A 522 27.12 19.97 -6.77
CA TYR A 522 28.17 20.15 -5.75
C TYR A 522 29.31 19.16 -5.98
N LEU A 523 30.53 19.69 -5.96
CA LEU A 523 31.75 18.95 -6.28
C LEU A 523 32.43 18.47 -4.99
N SER A 524 33.03 17.28 -5.03
CA SER A 524 33.82 16.74 -3.90
C SER A 524 33.10 16.80 -2.54
N THR A 525 31.82 16.43 -2.54
CA THR A 525 30.94 16.47 -1.37
C THR A 525 31.32 15.42 -0.33
N PRO A 526 31.09 15.68 0.97
CA PRO A 526 31.34 14.70 2.02
C PRO A 526 30.54 13.41 1.78
N PRO A 527 30.96 12.30 2.41
CA PRO A 527 30.26 11.04 2.27
C PRO A 527 28.86 11.06 2.89
N LYS A 528 28.56 11.99 3.81
CA LYS A 528 27.26 12.11 4.47
C LYS A 528 26.63 13.46 4.17
N ILE A 529 25.37 13.46 3.75
CA ILE A 529 24.54 14.63 3.49
C ILE A 529 23.23 14.43 4.27
N ALA A 530 22.80 15.45 5.01
CA ALA A 530 21.57 15.39 5.80
C ALA A 530 20.50 16.30 5.19
N ILE A 531 19.32 15.75 4.92
CA ILE A 531 18.17 16.49 4.38
C ILE A 531 17.11 16.53 5.45
N ILE A 532 16.91 17.70 6.04
CA ILE A 532 16.07 17.90 7.22
C ILE A 532 14.74 18.49 6.78
N ASP A 533 13.65 17.79 7.12
CA ASP A 533 12.27 18.17 6.88
C ASP A 533 11.65 18.54 8.24
N HIS A 534 11.55 19.86 8.50
CA HIS A 534 11.12 20.39 9.80
C HIS A 534 9.64 20.12 10.09
N GLU A 535 8.78 20.20 9.07
CA GLU A 535 7.34 20.01 9.22
C GLU A 535 7.00 18.56 9.59
N LYS A 536 7.58 17.57 8.90
CA LYS A 536 7.39 16.14 9.23
C LYS A 536 8.31 15.65 10.35
N ARG A 537 9.18 16.51 10.88
CA ARG A 537 10.16 16.20 11.95
C ARG A 537 10.97 14.95 11.64
N ARG A 538 11.54 14.91 10.44
CA ARG A 538 12.32 13.77 9.94
C ARG A 538 13.57 14.25 9.21
N THR A 539 14.56 13.38 9.15
CA THR A 539 15.79 13.64 8.39
C THR A 539 16.11 12.43 7.53
N PHE A 540 16.38 12.68 6.25
CA PHE A 540 17.00 11.69 5.37
C PHE A 540 18.53 11.84 5.50
N GLU A 541 19.18 10.79 5.98
CA GLU A 541 20.63 10.70 5.97
C GLU A 541 21.07 9.96 4.71
N LEU A 542 21.69 10.69 3.79
CA LEU A 542 22.29 10.14 2.57
C LEU A 542 23.78 9.87 2.83
N HIS A 543 24.19 8.60 2.75
CA HIS A 543 25.57 8.18 2.84
C HIS A 543 26.05 7.60 1.51
N LYS A 544 27.13 8.13 0.95
CA LYS A 544 27.67 7.76 -0.37
C LYS A 544 29.16 7.45 -0.34
N GLN A 545 29.59 6.47 -1.12
CA GLN A 545 31.00 6.14 -1.36
C GLN A 545 31.23 5.82 -2.83
N GLY A 546 32.41 6.20 -3.36
CA GLY A 546 32.71 6.07 -4.80
C GLY A 546 31.97 7.05 -5.71
N LEU A 547 31.14 7.93 -5.14
CA LEU A 547 30.33 8.96 -5.79
C LEU A 547 30.72 10.33 -5.19
N PRO A 548 31.70 11.05 -5.76
CA PRO A 548 32.26 12.25 -5.15
C PRO A 548 31.37 13.49 -5.26
N ASP A 549 30.46 13.53 -6.24
CA ASP A 549 29.63 14.69 -6.52
C ASP A 549 28.20 14.46 -5.99
N ALA A 550 27.48 15.56 -5.73
CA ALA A 550 26.05 15.49 -5.42
C ALA A 550 25.26 16.48 -6.29
N VAL A 551 24.12 16.07 -6.83
CA VAL A 551 23.25 16.97 -7.61
C VAL A 551 22.01 17.27 -6.79
N VAL A 552 21.73 18.55 -6.59
CA VAL A 552 20.49 19.01 -5.94
C VAL A 552 19.60 19.65 -6.98
N TRP A 553 18.37 19.15 -7.08
CA TRP A 553 17.42 19.62 -8.07
C TRP A 553 16.01 19.81 -7.51
N ASN A 554 15.45 21.00 -7.75
CA ASN A 554 14.04 21.32 -7.62
C ASN A 554 13.67 22.31 -8.75
N PRO A 555 12.67 21.99 -9.60
CA PRO A 555 12.29 22.83 -10.74
C PRO A 555 11.50 24.09 -10.36
N TRP A 556 11.08 24.21 -9.10
CA TRP A 556 10.18 25.26 -8.63
C TRP A 556 8.89 25.32 -9.46
N ASN A 557 8.42 26.52 -9.76
CA ASN A 557 7.24 26.77 -10.58
C ASN A 557 7.46 26.57 -12.10
N LYS A 558 8.67 26.26 -12.57
CA LYS A 558 8.93 26.07 -14.00
C LYS A 558 8.64 24.64 -14.43
N PRO A 559 7.97 24.43 -15.58
CA PRO A 559 7.79 23.09 -16.11
C PRO A 559 9.16 22.49 -16.48
N SER A 560 9.40 21.25 -16.06
CA SER A 560 10.64 20.52 -16.38
C SER A 560 10.39 19.48 -17.47
N LYS A 561 11.42 19.12 -18.24
CA LYS A 561 11.32 18.04 -19.23
C LYS A 561 10.94 16.70 -18.60
N SER A 562 11.43 16.44 -17.38
CA SER A 562 11.16 15.22 -16.61
C SER A 562 9.74 15.20 -16.02
N PHE A 563 9.16 16.37 -15.76
CA PHE A 563 7.81 16.55 -15.23
C PHE A 563 7.09 17.70 -15.96
N PRO A 564 6.56 17.45 -17.16
CA PRO A 564 5.86 18.48 -17.93
C PRO A 564 4.56 18.95 -17.27
N TYR A 565 4.00 18.16 -16.35
CA TYR A 565 2.77 18.44 -15.60
C TYR A 565 2.97 18.39 -14.08
N LEU A 566 4.08 18.96 -13.57
CA LEU A 566 4.35 18.96 -12.12
C LEU A 566 3.37 19.83 -11.32
N GLY A 567 2.87 20.93 -11.90
CA GLY A 567 1.94 21.82 -11.20
C GLY A 567 2.52 22.35 -9.89
N GLU A 568 1.81 22.12 -8.78
CA GLU A 568 2.24 22.47 -7.42
C GLU A 568 3.05 21.36 -6.73
N ASP A 569 3.22 20.20 -7.37
CA ASP A 569 3.86 19.02 -6.74
C ASP A 569 5.35 19.24 -6.46
N TYR A 570 5.98 20.26 -7.07
CA TYR A 570 7.38 20.66 -6.79
C TYR A 570 7.62 20.99 -5.32
N LYS A 571 6.57 21.41 -4.60
CA LYS A 571 6.63 21.70 -3.16
C LYS A 571 6.89 20.44 -2.34
N THR A 572 6.46 19.28 -2.83
CA THR A 572 6.55 18.00 -2.12
C THR A 572 7.66 17.09 -2.65
N MET A 573 8.52 17.62 -3.54
CA MET A 573 9.58 16.87 -4.22
C MET A 573 10.93 17.55 -4.03
N LEU A 574 11.94 16.77 -3.68
CA LEU A 574 13.34 17.20 -3.71
C LEU A 574 14.21 16.09 -4.29
N SER A 575 15.07 16.42 -5.25
CA SER A 575 16.09 15.50 -5.77
C SER A 575 17.45 15.81 -5.15
N VAL A 576 18.04 14.81 -4.49
CA VAL A 576 19.40 14.84 -3.97
C VAL A 576 20.12 13.57 -4.42
N ASP A 577 20.93 13.73 -5.44
CA ASP A 577 21.50 12.62 -6.19
C ASP A 577 22.95 12.38 -5.79
N SER A 578 23.36 11.11 -5.75
CA SER A 578 24.78 10.74 -5.61
C SER A 578 25.38 10.51 -6.98
N ALA A 579 26.41 11.26 -7.35
CA ALA A 579 26.88 11.30 -8.73
C ALA A 579 28.41 11.34 -8.89
N VAL A 580 28.81 11.07 -10.13
CA VAL A 580 30.14 11.27 -10.70
C VAL A 580 29.92 12.09 -11.98
N VAL A 581 30.10 13.41 -11.88
CA VAL A 581 29.80 14.34 -12.96
C VAL A 581 31.08 15.01 -13.46
N GLU A 582 31.89 15.58 -12.59
CA GLU A 582 33.03 16.38 -13.04
C GLU A 582 34.11 15.49 -13.68
N LYS A 583 34.61 14.52 -12.92
CA LYS A 583 35.70 13.62 -13.32
C LYS A 583 35.13 12.27 -13.76
N PRO A 584 35.07 11.98 -15.07
CA PRO A 584 34.57 10.68 -15.55
C PRO A 584 35.51 9.55 -15.10
N ILE A 585 34.92 8.38 -14.82
CA ILE A 585 35.68 7.19 -14.42
C ILE A 585 36.19 6.49 -15.67
N LEU A 586 37.51 6.24 -15.71
CA LEU A 586 38.13 5.40 -16.72
C LEU A 586 38.12 3.94 -16.26
N LEU A 587 37.46 3.08 -17.03
CA LEU A 587 37.36 1.65 -16.73
C LEU A 587 38.15 0.83 -17.75
N LYS A 588 39.24 0.20 -17.29
CA LYS A 588 40.09 -0.67 -18.13
C LYS A 588 39.39 -2.02 -18.40
N PRO A 589 39.80 -2.78 -19.43
CA PRO A 589 39.28 -4.13 -19.69
C PRO A 589 39.33 -5.00 -18.43
N SER A 590 38.26 -5.75 -18.18
CA SER A 590 38.08 -6.60 -16.98
C SER A 590 38.04 -5.89 -15.63
N GLN A 591 38.20 -4.56 -15.57
CA GLN A 591 38.11 -3.80 -14.33
C GLN A 591 36.65 -3.63 -13.90
N VAL A 592 36.44 -3.58 -12.59
CA VAL A 592 35.14 -3.33 -11.95
C VAL A 592 35.21 -2.04 -11.14
N TRP A 593 34.24 -1.16 -11.36
CA TRP A 593 33.97 -0.02 -10.48
C TRP A 593 32.77 -0.37 -9.58
N ARG A 594 32.79 0.11 -8.33
CA ARG A 594 31.69 -0.03 -7.38
C ARG A 594 31.38 1.33 -6.76
N GLY A 595 30.11 1.66 -6.70
CA GLY A 595 29.58 2.76 -5.89
C GLY A 595 28.76 2.21 -4.74
N PHE A 596 28.47 3.07 -3.78
CA PHE A 596 27.61 2.76 -2.63
C PHE A 596 26.76 3.97 -2.30
N GLN A 597 25.49 3.74 -2.04
CA GLN A 597 24.56 4.72 -1.49
C GLN A 597 23.68 4.06 -0.43
N GLU A 598 23.53 4.67 0.73
CA GLU A 598 22.56 4.32 1.76
C GLU A 598 21.71 5.54 2.06
N ILE A 599 20.39 5.37 2.10
CA ILE A 599 19.44 6.38 2.58
C ILE A 599 18.78 5.82 3.83
N ALA A 600 18.92 6.54 4.94
CA ALA A 600 18.27 6.21 6.21
C ALA A 600 17.28 7.30 6.60
N THR A 601 16.18 6.91 7.24
CA THR A 601 15.23 7.85 7.85
C THR A 601 15.40 7.86 9.36
N VAL A 602 15.62 9.05 9.93
CA VAL A 602 15.71 9.25 11.38
C VAL A 602 14.71 10.30 11.83
N SER A 603 14.15 10.13 13.02
CA SER A 603 13.24 11.11 13.62
C SER A 603 14.05 12.35 14.01
N SER A 604 13.60 13.53 13.59
CA SER A 604 14.30 14.78 13.92
C SER A 604 14.01 15.16 15.38
N SER A 605 14.87 14.72 16.29
CA SER A 605 15.31 15.60 17.37
C SER A 605 16.57 16.28 16.84
N TYR A 606 16.59 17.61 16.78
CA TYR A 606 17.77 18.40 16.41
C TYR A 606 19.09 17.77 16.94
N CYS A 607 20.10 17.74 16.05
CA CYS A 607 21.46 17.21 16.19
C CYS A 607 21.65 15.75 15.76
N SER A 608 22.18 15.59 14.54
CA SER A 608 23.26 14.63 14.29
C SER A 608 24.22 14.72 15.48
N GLY A 609 24.44 13.61 16.19
CA GLY A 609 25.17 13.55 17.47
C GLY A 609 26.66 13.90 17.41
N GLN A 610 27.07 14.86 16.57
CA GLN A 610 28.40 15.47 16.55
C GLN A 610 28.58 16.56 17.62
N LEU A 611 27.52 16.95 18.34
CA LEU A 611 27.57 17.87 19.49
C LEU A 611 26.85 17.30 20.72
N ASP A 612 27.06 16.02 21.03
CA ASP A 612 26.72 15.53 22.39
C ASP A 612 27.85 15.99 23.35
N PRO A 613 27.61 16.94 24.27
CA PRO A 613 28.64 17.41 25.19
C PRO A 613 29.23 16.28 26.05
N ARG A 614 28.52 15.15 26.19
CA ARG A 614 29.04 13.96 26.87
C ARG A 614 30.02 13.14 26.02
N LYS A 615 29.89 13.16 24.68
CA LYS A 615 30.82 12.48 23.77
C LYS A 615 32.08 13.30 23.49
N VAL A 616 31.98 14.63 23.52
CA VAL A 616 33.14 15.53 23.37
C VAL A 616 34.11 15.40 24.56
N LEU A 617 33.60 15.18 25.77
CA LEU A 617 34.44 15.01 26.97
C LEU A 617 35.13 13.64 27.07
N GLN A 618 34.66 12.61 26.35
CA GLN A 618 35.25 11.27 26.39
C GLN A 618 36.37 11.05 25.36
N ASN A 619 36.55 11.97 24.40
CA ASN A 619 37.63 11.91 23.40
C ASN A 619 38.86 12.75 23.76
N ILE A 620 38.95 13.26 24.99
CA ILE A 620 40.11 14.03 25.51
C ILE A 620 40.67 13.37 26.78
N SER A 621 40.76 12.04 26.82
CA SER A 621 41.51 11.32 27.86
C SER A 621 42.43 10.28 27.25
#